data_AF-A8JZL6-F1
#
_entry.id   AF-A8JZL6-F1
#
_cell.length_a   1.000
_cell.length_b   1.000
_cell.length_c   1.000
_cell.angle_alpha   90.00
_cell.angle_beta   90.00
_cell.angle_gamma   90.00
#
_symmetry.space_group_name_H-M   'P 1'
#
loop_
_entity.id
_entity.type
_entity.pdbx_description
1 polymer ?
#
loop_
_entity_poly.entity_id
_entity_poly.type
_entity_poly.pdbx_seq_one_letter_code
_entity_poly.pdbx_strand_id
1 'polypeptide(L)'
;CVYICPSDIMHIDTVTRRAYNLEPNMCWECFSCVKACPHNAIDVRGYADFAPLGHSVRVIRDEEKGVIAWRIKFRNGQKDLNLLAPITTKPWGKYIPQLADAPAPSQKMRDSQLLFNEPKYIRLDDGDIHTLESNGLKMKEGVYY
;
A
#
# COMPACT_ATOMS: atom_id res chain seq x y z
N CYS A 1 8.62 14.06 2.69
CA CYS A 1 7.16 14.28 2.49
C CYS A 1 6.82 14.63 1.05
N VAL A 2 7.56 15.55 0.42
CA VAL A 2 7.42 15.90 -1.02
C VAL A 2 7.45 14.64 -1.90
N TYR A 3 8.58 13.90 -1.87
CA TYR A 3 8.78 12.70 -2.69
C TYR A 3 7.68 11.62 -2.59
N ILE A 4 7.10 11.42 -1.41
CA ILE A 4 6.22 10.28 -1.14
C ILE A 4 4.73 10.61 -1.27
N CYS A 5 4.39 11.89 -1.46
CA CYS A 5 2.99 12.29 -1.54
C CYS A 5 2.42 11.84 -2.89
N PRO A 6 1.43 10.92 -2.93
CA PRO A 6 0.91 10.42 -4.20
C PRO A 6 0.12 11.47 -4.99
N SER A 7 -0.40 12.49 -4.30
CA SER A 7 -1.15 13.60 -4.90
C SER A 7 -0.29 14.82 -5.22
N ASP A 8 1.03 14.78 -4.99
CA ASP A 8 1.95 15.91 -5.20
C ASP A 8 1.60 17.22 -4.44
N ILE A 9 0.93 17.10 -3.30
CA ILE A 9 0.48 18.27 -2.51
C ILE A 9 1.42 18.66 -1.36
N MET A 10 2.49 17.91 -1.11
CA MET A 10 3.46 18.27 -0.07
C MET A 10 4.64 19.02 -0.69
N HIS A 11 4.89 20.26 -0.26
CA HIS A 11 5.94 21.13 -0.81
C HIS A 11 6.82 21.71 0.29
N ILE A 12 7.97 22.29 -0.07
CA ILE A 12 8.84 23.03 0.84
C ILE A 12 8.72 24.52 0.53
N ASP A 13 8.42 25.32 1.55
CA ASP A 13 8.53 26.78 1.48
C ASP A 13 10.01 27.15 1.46
N THR A 14 10.44 27.88 0.42
CA THR A 14 11.85 28.26 0.20
C THR A 14 12.35 29.33 1.16
N VAL A 15 11.45 30.11 1.78
CA VAL A 15 11.76 31.15 2.75
C VAL A 15 11.90 30.54 4.13
N THR A 16 10.85 29.87 4.62
CA THR A 16 10.85 29.30 5.98
C THR A 16 11.60 27.98 6.08
N ARG A 17 11.89 27.34 4.93
CA ARG A 17 12.50 26.01 4.81
C ARG A 17 11.72 24.93 5.56
N ARG A 18 10.39 25.09 5.61
CA ARG A 18 9.46 24.13 6.23
C ARG A 18 8.52 23.54 5.19
N ALA A 19 8.18 22.27 5.39
CA ALA A 19 7.22 21.61 4.52
C ALA A 19 5.79 22.04 4.87
N TYR A 20 4.93 22.12 3.86
CA TYR A 20 3.50 22.39 4.02
C TYR A 20 2.69 21.57 3.00
N ASN A 21 1.38 21.47 3.25
CA ASN A 21 0.43 20.92 2.29
C ASN A 21 -0.15 22.08 1.48
N LEU A 22 0.08 22.08 0.16
CA LEU A 22 -0.34 23.10 -0.78
C LEU A 22 -1.85 23.05 -1.05
N GLU A 23 -2.44 21.86 -1.09
CA GLU A 23 -3.85 21.66 -1.42
C GLU A 23 -4.53 20.65 -0.47
N PRO A 24 -4.91 21.10 0.75
CA PRO A 24 -5.47 20.21 1.77
C PRO A 24 -6.78 19.51 1.37
N ASN A 25 -7.56 20.10 0.46
CA ASN A 25 -8.79 19.50 -0.10
C ASN A 25 -8.49 18.32 -1.04
N MET A 26 -7.28 18.20 -1.57
CA MET A 26 -6.82 17.05 -2.37
C MET A 26 -6.03 16.03 -1.54
N CYS A 27 -5.94 16.25 -0.22
CA CYS A 27 -5.39 15.26 0.70
C CYS A 27 -6.33 14.07 0.79
N TRP A 28 -5.78 12.85 0.69
CA TRP A 28 -6.54 11.61 0.92
C TRP A 28 -6.32 11.01 2.32
N GLU A 29 -5.62 11.74 3.20
CA GLU A 29 -5.26 11.27 4.55
C GLU A 29 -4.64 9.86 4.56
N CYS A 30 -3.81 9.52 3.57
CA CYS A 30 -3.17 8.20 3.45
C CYS A 30 -2.01 7.95 4.45
N PHE A 31 -1.60 9.00 5.17
CA PHE A 31 -0.45 9.03 6.08
C PHE A 31 0.93 8.77 5.45
N SER A 32 1.08 8.67 4.12
CA SER A 32 2.39 8.43 3.49
C SER A 32 3.42 9.50 3.88
N CYS A 33 3.04 10.77 3.86
CA CYS A 33 3.91 11.88 4.27
C CYS A 33 4.25 11.83 5.77
N VAL A 34 3.30 11.41 6.63
CA VAL A 34 3.50 11.25 8.08
C VAL A 34 4.50 10.13 8.35
N LYS A 35 4.26 8.94 7.79
CA LYS A 35 5.08 7.72 7.99
C LYS A 35 6.52 7.92 7.51
N ALA A 36 6.73 8.70 6.44
CA ALA A 36 8.04 8.91 5.84
C ALA A 36 8.80 10.12 6.41
N CYS A 37 8.23 10.89 7.33
CA CYS A 37 8.91 12.05 7.90
C CYS A 37 9.94 11.60 8.95
N PRO A 38 11.26 11.75 8.73
CA PRO A 38 12.27 11.29 9.68
C PRO A 38 12.23 12.03 11.02
N HIS A 39 11.64 13.23 11.03
CA HIS A 39 11.48 14.06 12.22
C HIS A 39 10.13 13.89 12.91
N ASN A 40 9.22 13.07 12.37
CA ASN A 40 7.85 12.92 12.87
C ASN A 40 7.10 14.27 13.01
N ALA A 41 7.39 15.20 12.11
CA ALA A 41 6.94 16.59 12.17
C ALA A 41 5.60 16.85 11.46
N ILE A 42 4.98 15.82 10.88
CA ILE A 42 3.74 15.92 10.12
C ILE A 42 2.66 15.16 10.88
N ASP A 43 1.47 15.73 10.95
CA ASP A 43 0.28 15.09 11.49
C ASP A 43 -0.91 15.32 10.56
N VAL A 44 -1.97 14.53 10.75
CA VAL A 44 -3.23 14.68 10.02
C VAL A 44 -4.30 15.20 10.97
N ARG A 45 -4.96 16.27 10.53
CA ARG A 45 -6.17 16.80 11.17
C ARG A 45 -7.33 16.44 10.26
N GLY A 46 -8.27 15.61 10.75
CA GLY A 46 -9.42 15.11 9.99
C GLY A 46 -10.17 16.20 9.21
N TYR A 47 -10.71 15.87 8.04
CA TYR A 47 -11.45 16.81 7.19
C TYR A 47 -12.48 17.66 7.97
N ALA A 48 -12.42 18.98 7.79
CA ALA A 48 -13.19 19.92 8.59
C ALA A 48 -14.70 19.83 8.34
N ASP A 49 -15.10 19.30 7.17
CA ASP A 49 -16.48 19.13 6.74
C ASP A 49 -17.29 18.20 7.66
N PHE A 50 -16.62 17.22 8.30
CA PHE A 50 -17.31 16.22 9.10
C PHE A 50 -16.56 15.73 10.34
N ALA A 51 -15.26 16.01 10.49
CA ALA A 51 -14.47 15.51 11.62
C ALA A 51 -14.38 16.55 12.76
N PRO A 52 -14.96 16.29 13.95
CA PRO A 52 -14.82 17.18 15.09
C PRO A 52 -13.36 17.26 15.56
N LEU A 53 -12.96 18.43 16.08
CA LEU A 53 -11.61 18.63 16.61
C LEU A 53 -11.27 17.71 17.79
N GLY A 54 -9.98 17.56 18.10
CA GLY A 54 -9.51 16.96 19.36
C GLY A 54 -9.25 15.44 19.33
N HIS A 55 -9.59 14.75 18.25
CA HIS A 55 -9.09 13.40 18.00
C HIS A 55 -7.64 13.46 17.47
N SER A 56 -6.87 12.38 17.62
CA SER A 56 -5.51 12.27 17.07
C SER A 56 -5.17 10.83 16.71
N VAL A 57 -4.51 10.64 15.57
CA VAL A 57 -3.98 9.36 15.10
C VAL A 57 -2.50 9.56 14.78
N ARG A 58 -1.61 8.90 15.53
CA ARG A 58 -0.15 9.00 15.36
C ARG A 58 0.40 7.65 14.93
N VAL A 59 1.47 7.66 14.15
CA VAL A 59 2.07 6.45 13.58
C VAL A 59 3.59 6.50 13.64
N ILE A 60 4.21 5.35 13.91
CA ILE A 60 5.63 5.09 13.69
C ILE A 60 5.74 3.82 12.87
N ARG A 61 6.38 3.90 11.69
CA ARG A 61 6.66 2.76 10.83
C ARG A 61 8.13 2.39 10.97
N ASP A 62 8.41 1.18 11.43
CA ASP A 62 9.76 0.68 11.70
C ASP A 62 10.08 -0.44 10.69
N GLU A 63 10.87 -0.09 9.66
CA GLU A 63 11.23 -1.01 8.58
C GLU A 63 12.19 -2.11 9.05
N GLU A 64 13.09 -1.80 9.99
CA GLU A 64 14.07 -2.75 10.52
C GLU A 64 13.38 -3.86 11.31
N LYS A 65 12.42 -3.48 12.16
CA LYS A 65 11.61 -4.44 12.91
C LYS A 65 10.47 -5.05 12.09
N GLY A 66 10.19 -4.52 10.91
CA GLY A 66 9.09 -4.98 10.05
C GLY A 66 7.71 -4.79 10.68
N VAL A 67 7.53 -3.71 11.46
CA VAL A 67 6.26 -3.41 12.17
C VAL A 67 5.81 -1.97 11.96
N ILE A 68 4.52 -1.73 12.22
CA ILE A 68 3.93 -0.40 12.29
C ILE A 68 3.16 -0.25 13.60
N ALA A 69 3.46 0.82 14.33
CA ALA A 69 2.80 1.16 15.58
C ALA A 69 1.87 2.36 15.36
N TRP A 70 0.66 2.27 15.90
CA TRP A 70 -0.35 3.33 15.86
C TRP A 70 -0.77 3.70 17.27
N ARG A 71 -1.01 4.99 17.50
CA ARG A 71 -1.65 5.50 18.71
C ARG A 71 -2.87 6.31 18.32
N ILE A 72 -4.04 5.96 18.86
CA ILE A 72 -5.32 6.58 18.54
C ILE A 72 -5.90 7.18 19.82
N LYS A 73 -6.07 8.51 19.83
CA LYS A 73 -6.69 9.24 20.93
C LYS A 73 -8.04 9.80 20.51
N PHE A 74 -9.07 9.50 21.30
CA PHE A 74 -10.42 10.00 21.07
C PHE A 74 -10.54 11.43 21.62
N ARG A 75 -11.45 12.22 21.05
CA ARG A 75 -11.69 13.62 21.45
C ARG A 75 -11.94 13.79 22.96
N ASN A 76 -12.66 12.85 23.57
CA ASN A 76 -12.99 12.89 25.00
C ASN A 76 -11.87 12.37 25.91
N GLY A 77 -10.73 11.96 25.35
CA GLY A 77 -9.60 11.40 26.08
C GLY A 77 -9.83 10.03 26.72
N GLN A 78 -11.05 9.48 26.68
CA GLN A 78 -11.40 8.23 27.36
C GLN A 78 -10.78 7.00 26.70
N LYS A 79 -10.44 7.08 25.41
CA LYS A 79 -9.78 6.00 24.67
C LYS A 79 -8.45 6.50 24.11
N ASP A 80 -7.39 5.84 24.55
CA ASP A 80 -6.01 5.97 24.06
C ASP A 80 -5.52 4.56 23.73
N LEU A 81 -5.63 4.20 22.45
CA LEU A 81 -5.33 2.85 21.96
C LEU A 81 -3.94 2.83 21.36
N ASN A 82 -3.14 1.83 21.71
CA ASN A 82 -1.88 1.53 21.04
C ASN A 82 -2.05 0.21 20.28
N LEU A 83 -1.77 0.23 18.98
CA LEU A 83 -1.84 -0.93 18.10
C LEU A 83 -0.45 -1.17 17.50
N LEU A 84 -0.07 -2.43 17.36
CA LEU A 84 1.16 -2.84 16.70
C LEU A 84 0.80 -3.93 15.69
N ALA A 85 1.18 -3.72 14.44
CA ALA A 85 0.92 -4.68 13.36
C ALA A 85 2.22 -5.02 12.61
N PRO A 86 2.43 -6.29 12.22
CA PRO A 86 3.51 -6.65 11.30
C PRO A 86 3.22 -6.10 9.90
N ILE A 87 4.25 -5.64 9.20
CA ILE A 87 4.15 -5.13 7.81
C ILE A 87 4.98 -5.93 6.81
N THR A 88 5.98 -6.70 7.27
CA THR A 88 6.77 -7.60 6.43
C THR A 88 7.34 -8.73 7.28
N THR A 89 7.49 -9.91 6.69
CA THR A 89 8.21 -11.05 7.29
C THR A 89 9.64 -11.18 6.74
N LYS A 90 10.00 -10.33 5.79
CA LYS A 90 11.31 -10.32 5.12
C LYS A 90 12.01 -8.98 5.36
N PRO A 91 13.34 -8.99 5.60
CA PRO A 91 14.14 -7.78 5.63
C PRO A 91 13.86 -6.86 4.43
N TRP A 92 13.64 -5.59 4.73
CA TRP A 92 13.33 -4.56 3.74
C TRP A 92 14.42 -4.47 2.66
N GLY A 93 14.01 -4.30 1.40
CA GLY A 93 14.93 -4.17 0.26
C GLY A 93 15.71 -5.42 -0.15
N LYS A 94 15.70 -6.51 0.64
CA LYS A 94 16.59 -7.67 0.40
C LYS A 94 16.01 -8.74 -0.54
N TYR A 95 14.71 -8.97 -0.48
CA TYR A 95 14.05 -10.08 -1.19
C TYR A 95 13.19 -9.61 -2.37
N ILE A 96 13.66 -8.58 -3.07
CA ILE A 96 13.03 -8.07 -4.29
C ILE A 96 13.67 -8.79 -5.49
N PRO A 97 12.90 -9.58 -6.27
CA PRO A 97 13.45 -10.33 -7.39
C PRO A 97 13.92 -9.38 -8.49
N GLN A 98 15.14 -9.60 -9.01
CA GLN A 98 15.67 -8.87 -10.16
C GLN A 98 15.16 -9.50 -11.45
N LEU A 99 13.97 -9.08 -11.88
CA LEU A 99 13.31 -9.64 -13.07
C LEU A 99 14.06 -9.36 -14.37
N ALA A 100 14.89 -8.30 -14.40
CA ALA A 100 15.73 -7.98 -15.55
C ALA A 100 16.79 -9.05 -15.85
N ASP A 101 17.20 -9.80 -14.83
CA ASP A 101 18.21 -10.87 -14.96
C ASP A 101 17.57 -12.22 -15.32
N ALA A 102 16.24 -12.31 -15.32
CA ALA A 102 15.54 -13.54 -15.67
C ALA A 102 15.62 -13.80 -17.19
N PRO A 103 15.66 -15.08 -17.62
CA PRO A 103 15.61 -15.41 -19.04
C PRO A 103 14.41 -14.78 -19.73
N ALA A 104 14.65 -14.16 -20.89
CA ALA A 104 13.57 -13.61 -21.70
C ALA A 104 12.59 -14.71 -22.14
N PRO A 105 11.28 -14.44 -22.21
CA PRO A 105 10.32 -15.45 -22.62
C PRO A 105 10.54 -15.85 -24.08
N SER A 106 10.47 -17.16 -24.33
CA SER A 106 10.49 -17.72 -25.68
C SER A 106 9.26 -17.31 -26.49
N GLN A 107 9.31 -17.47 -27.82
CA GLN A 107 8.15 -17.17 -28.67
C GLN A 107 6.92 -17.98 -28.25
N LYS A 108 7.09 -19.29 -27.98
CA LYS A 108 6.02 -20.15 -27.47
C LYS A 108 5.36 -19.63 -26.18
N MET A 109 6.14 -19.05 -25.28
CA MET A 109 5.61 -18.47 -24.04
C MET A 109 4.80 -17.21 -24.33
N ARG A 110 5.28 -16.35 -25.22
CA ARG A 110 4.58 -15.11 -25.61
C ARG A 110 3.28 -15.38 -26.36
N ASP A 111 3.24 -16.47 -27.13
CA ASP A 111 2.04 -16.90 -27.87
C ASP A 111 1.05 -17.66 -26.97
N SER A 112 1.41 -17.94 -25.71
CA SER A 112 0.55 -18.60 -24.73
C SER A 112 -0.23 -17.58 -23.89
N GLN A 113 -1.17 -18.08 -23.08
CA GLN A 113 -1.91 -17.26 -22.11
C GLN A 113 -1.18 -17.12 -20.75
N LEU A 114 -0.05 -17.81 -20.57
CA LEU A 114 0.63 -17.89 -19.29
C LEU A 114 1.38 -16.59 -18.97
N LEU A 115 1.20 -16.08 -17.75
CA LEU A 115 2.05 -15.04 -17.20
C LEU A 115 3.40 -15.59 -16.74
N PHE A 116 4.31 -14.70 -16.35
CA PHE A 116 5.62 -15.08 -15.84
C PHE A 116 5.49 -15.99 -14.60
N ASN A 117 6.13 -17.17 -14.67
CA ASN A 117 6.06 -18.27 -13.70
C ASN A 117 4.71 -19.00 -13.58
N GLU A 118 3.75 -18.76 -14.48
CA GLU A 118 2.60 -19.64 -14.58
C GLU A 118 2.93 -20.89 -15.42
N PRO A 119 2.33 -22.05 -15.11
CA PRO A 119 1.35 -22.31 -14.03
C PRO A 119 1.96 -22.57 -12.63
N LYS A 120 3.29 -22.58 -12.50
CA LYS A 120 4.02 -23.03 -11.29
C LYS A 120 3.55 -22.42 -9.96
N TYR A 121 3.19 -21.14 -9.92
CA TYR A 121 2.80 -20.48 -8.65
C TYR A 121 1.30 -20.49 -8.35
N ILE A 122 0.47 -20.83 -9.32
CA ILE A 122 -0.98 -20.89 -9.16
C ILE A 122 -1.48 -22.33 -8.98
N ARG A 123 -0.69 -23.31 -9.42
CA ARG A 123 -0.96 -24.74 -9.29
C ARG A 123 -0.07 -25.35 -8.21
N LEU A 124 -0.58 -26.38 -7.53
CA LEU A 124 0.16 -27.16 -6.52
C LEU A 124 0.49 -28.59 -7.04
N ASP A 125 0.34 -28.79 -8.35
CA ASP A 125 0.43 -30.05 -9.09
C ASP A 125 0.92 -29.81 -10.54
N ASP A 126 1.30 -30.88 -11.24
CA ASP A 126 2.06 -30.83 -12.51
C ASP A 126 1.20 -30.61 -13.78
N GLY A 127 0.20 -29.76 -13.71
CA GLY A 127 -0.70 -29.55 -14.87
C GLY A 127 -0.97 -28.09 -15.15
N ASP A 128 -1.77 -27.84 -16.18
CA ASP A 128 -1.97 -26.52 -16.75
C ASP A 128 -2.99 -25.67 -15.97
N ILE A 129 -3.11 -24.40 -16.33
CA ILE A 129 -4.11 -23.49 -15.76
C ILE A 129 -5.50 -24.09 -15.88
N HIS A 130 -6.27 -24.01 -14.80
CA HIS A 130 -7.65 -24.44 -14.80
C HIS A 130 -8.48 -23.65 -15.80
N THR A 131 -8.98 -24.32 -16.83
CA THR A 131 -9.98 -23.79 -17.76
C THR A 131 -11.40 -24.03 -17.24
N LEU A 132 -12.39 -23.41 -17.88
CA LEU A 132 -13.79 -23.70 -17.61
C LEU A 132 -14.08 -25.19 -17.79
N GLU A 133 -13.61 -25.78 -18.88
CA GLU A 133 -13.77 -27.20 -19.19
C GLU A 133 -13.13 -28.08 -18.12
N SER A 134 -11.90 -27.76 -17.68
CA SER A 134 -11.20 -28.52 -16.64
C SER A 134 -11.93 -28.53 -15.30
N ASN A 135 -12.74 -27.50 -15.04
CA ASN A 135 -13.56 -27.37 -13.83
C ASN A 135 -15.02 -27.82 -14.04
N GLY A 136 -15.37 -28.36 -15.21
CA GLY A 136 -16.76 -28.73 -15.54
C GLY A 136 -17.72 -27.54 -15.68
N LEU A 137 -17.18 -26.34 -15.86
CA LEU A 137 -17.93 -25.10 -16.06
C LEU A 137 -18.16 -24.84 -17.56
N LYS A 138 -19.25 -24.14 -17.87
CA LYS A 138 -19.58 -23.71 -19.23
C LYS A 138 -19.91 -22.22 -19.21
N MET A 139 -19.41 -21.46 -20.18
CA MET A 139 -19.90 -20.09 -20.41
C MET A 139 -21.41 -20.16 -20.71
N LYS A 140 -22.19 -19.32 -20.01
CA LYS A 140 -23.60 -19.07 -20.34
C LYS A 140 -23.73 -17.60 -20.72
N GLU A 141 -24.55 -17.32 -21.72
CA GLU A 141 -24.81 -15.95 -22.15
C GLU A 141 -25.80 -15.29 -21.17
N GLY A 142 -25.38 -14.19 -20.53
CA GLY A 142 -26.22 -13.37 -19.65
C GLY A 142 -26.17 -13.70 -18.15
N VAL A 143 -26.77 -12.82 -17.34
CA VAL A 143 -26.99 -13.00 -15.91
C VAL A 143 -28.41 -13.49 -15.72
N TYR A 144 -28.58 -14.75 -15.33
CA TYR A 144 -29.89 -15.30 -14.98
C TYR A 144 -30.13 -15.04 -13.49
N TYR A 145 -31.10 -14.18 -13.20
CA TYR A 145 -31.64 -13.97 -11.84
C TYR A 145 -32.67 -15.04 -11.50
#